data_AF-A0A9P5L281-F1
#
_entry.id   AF-A0A9P5L281-F1
#
_cell.length_a   1.000
_cell.length_b   1.000
_cell.length_c   1.000
_cell.angle_alpha   90.00
_cell.angle_beta   90.00
_cell.angle_gamma   90.00
#
_symmetry.space_group_name_H-M   'P 1'
#
loop_
_entity.id
_entity.type
_entity.pdbx_description
1 polymer ?
#
loop_
_entity_poly.entity_id
_entity_poly.type
_entity_poly.pdbx_seq_one_letter_code
_entity_poly.pdbx_strand_id
1 'polypeptide(L)'
;MIRESSSGVAEGSHIFKRGRYWYLFTAEGGTESGHSEWVNRSEVSPLGPWELGPNNPLWRNGVEDEVQNTGHADLVEDTKGQWWAVVLGVRPSRKGDTWEDSVLGRETFLVPLEWKDDWPVINGGHKITLNSHGPGLYEFNTPVSWRDEFSDPQMQVGWYRKNTPFVNDYSLTERPNYLRLHGGPYNLSVPASPTMFLRKQTHLVCRWETRLSFQPTVGETEAGTVVWLNYFTYSSIGIRKDSKGRFIRFRPSEGDIVERRLGTDTAVTLTVDCGSEYRFGYLEGTESDIHWIGSVSNSAATAAPPVGANFTGMMLGLYAFGERQRCLAPADFSYAEFR
;
A
#
# COMPACT_ATOMS: atom_id res chain seq x y z
N MET A 1 23.40 4.89 -27.48
CA MET A 1 22.13 5.27 -26.81
C MET A 1 21.00 4.74 -27.67
N ILE A 2 20.07 3.94 -27.11
CA ILE A 2 19.02 3.25 -27.89
C ILE A 2 17.95 4.25 -28.38
N ARG A 3 17.60 5.24 -27.56
CA ARG A 3 16.75 6.40 -27.87
C ARG A 3 16.99 7.48 -26.80
N GLU A 4 16.87 8.75 -27.19
CA GLU A 4 16.76 9.89 -26.26
C GLU A 4 15.27 10.24 -26.04
N SER A 5 14.88 10.46 -24.78
CA SER A 5 13.51 10.86 -24.41
C SER A 5 13.41 12.38 -24.41
N SER A 6 12.35 12.91 -25.03
CA SER A 6 12.04 14.34 -24.97
C SER A 6 11.59 14.80 -23.58
N SER A 7 11.18 13.88 -22.70
CA SER A 7 10.80 14.21 -21.32
C SER A 7 11.99 14.29 -20.36
N GLY A 8 13.17 13.81 -20.78
CA GLY A 8 14.36 13.70 -19.93
C GLY A 8 14.38 12.52 -18.96
N VAL A 9 13.26 11.79 -18.81
CA VAL A 9 13.14 10.60 -17.94
C VAL A 9 12.37 9.51 -18.69
N ALA A 10 13.05 8.42 -19.06
CA ALA A 10 12.42 7.23 -19.64
C ALA A 10 12.72 5.99 -18.79
N GLU A 11 11.70 5.19 -18.53
CA GLU A 11 11.77 3.95 -17.74
C GLU A 11 10.83 2.87 -18.29
N GLY A 12 10.68 1.75 -17.58
CA GLY A 12 9.67 0.72 -17.91
C GLY A 12 9.78 0.17 -19.33
N SER A 13 11.00 -0.08 -19.82
CA SER A 13 11.20 -0.43 -21.23
C SER A 13 10.79 -1.86 -21.54
N HIS A 14 9.85 -2.04 -22.45
CA HIS A 14 9.41 -3.36 -22.95
C HIS A 14 9.64 -3.45 -24.46
N ILE A 15 10.31 -4.52 -24.90
CA ILE A 15 10.48 -4.84 -26.32
C ILE A 15 9.76 -6.14 -26.63
N PHE A 16 8.87 -6.12 -27.62
CA PHE A 16 8.31 -7.34 -28.19
C PHE A 16 8.16 -7.23 -29.70
N LYS A 17 8.02 -8.39 -30.35
CA LYS A 17 7.88 -8.50 -31.80
C LYS A 17 6.43 -8.83 -32.15
N ARG A 18 5.84 -8.06 -33.07
CA ARG A 18 4.52 -8.36 -33.64
C ARG A 18 4.55 -8.12 -35.14
N GLY A 19 4.23 -9.16 -35.91
CA GLY A 19 4.38 -9.14 -37.36
C GLY A 19 5.81 -8.83 -37.78
N ARG A 20 5.98 -7.81 -38.63
CA ARG A 20 7.30 -7.39 -39.13
C ARG A 20 8.04 -6.42 -38.21
N TYR A 21 7.39 -5.89 -37.17
CA TYR A 21 7.95 -4.86 -36.33
C TYR A 21 8.41 -5.39 -34.98
N TRP A 22 9.52 -4.85 -34.50
CA TRP A 22 9.86 -4.74 -33.09
C TRP A 22 9.22 -3.48 -32.53
N TYR A 23 8.56 -3.55 -31.39
CA TYR A 23 8.03 -2.39 -30.69
C TYR A 23 8.85 -2.13 -29.43
N LEU A 24 9.10 -0.87 -29.13
CA LEU A 24 9.71 -0.40 -27.88
C LEU A 24 8.71 0.51 -27.16
N PHE A 25 8.18 0.00 -26.06
CA PHE A 25 7.36 0.74 -25.11
C PHE A 25 8.22 1.31 -24.01
N THR A 26 7.89 2.51 -23.56
CA THR A 26 8.59 3.21 -22.48
C THR A 26 7.62 4.12 -21.74
N ALA A 27 7.69 4.11 -20.42
CA ALA A 27 7.10 5.16 -19.59
C ALA A 27 7.99 6.40 -19.61
N GLU A 28 7.39 7.58 -19.69
CA GLU A 28 8.08 8.87 -19.73
C GLU A 28 7.40 9.94 -18.87
N GLY A 29 8.17 10.98 -18.49
CA GLY A 29 7.66 12.13 -17.73
C GLY A 29 7.70 11.96 -16.20
N GLY A 30 8.36 10.91 -15.70
CA GLY A 30 8.37 10.54 -14.29
C GLY A 30 7.08 9.82 -13.85
N THR A 31 6.93 9.54 -12.56
CA THR A 31 5.77 8.77 -12.03
C THR A 31 4.63 9.66 -11.49
N GLU A 32 4.74 10.99 -11.63
CA GLU A 32 3.77 11.96 -11.11
C GLU A 32 2.85 12.47 -12.24
N SER A 33 2.41 13.74 -12.17
CA SER A 33 1.46 14.34 -13.11
C SER A 33 1.90 14.30 -14.59
N GLY A 34 3.20 14.16 -14.85
CA GLY A 34 3.80 14.05 -16.18
C GLY A 34 3.75 12.64 -16.79
N HIS A 35 3.39 11.62 -16.00
CA HIS A 35 3.52 10.22 -16.38
C HIS A 35 2.70 9.89 -17.65
N SER A 36 3.35 9.20 -18.58
CA SER A 36 2.77 8.83 -19.87
C SER A 36 3.42 7.58 -20.44
N GLU A 37 2.72 6.90 -21.32
CA GLU A 37 3.25 5.76 -22.07
C GLU A 37 3.62 6.18 -23.50
N TRP A 38 4.71 5.65 -24.02
CA TRP A 38 5.21 5.90 -25.37
C TRP A 38 5.41 4.60 -26.12
N VAL A 39 5.25 4.64 -27.44
CA VAL A 39 5.56 3.50 -28.32
C VAL A 39 6.39 3.94 -29.52
N ASN A 40 7.34 3.09 -29.89
CA ASN A 40 8.17 3.22 -31.07
C ASN A 40 8.26 1.85 -31.77
N ARG A 41 8.61 1.82 -33.05
CA ARG A 41 8.79 0.54 -33.75
C ARG A 41 9.99 0.51 -34.70
N SER A 42 10.47 -0.67 -35.03
CA SER A 42 11.54 -0.88 -36.01
C SER A 42 11.30 -2.15 -36.80
N GLU A 43 11.46 -2.10 -38.12
CA GLU A 43 11.49 -3.31 -38.96
C GLU A 43 12.87 -3.97 -39.00
N VAL A 44 13.92 -3.22 -38.63
CA VAL A 44 15.30 -3.63 -38.84
C VAL A 44 15.77 -4.54 -37.71
N SER A 45 15.65 -4.09 -36.47
CA SER A 45 16.19 -4.82 -35.31
C SER A 45 15.53 -4.36 -34.00
N PRO A 46 15.62 -5.16 -32.92
CA PRO A 46 15.22 -4.72 -31.58
C PRO A 46 16.13 -3.63 -31.00
N LEU A 47 17.12 -3.14 -31.74
CA LEU A 47 17.99 -2.03 -31.35
C LEU A 47 17.72 -0.75 -32.17
N GLY A 48 16.70 -0.79 -33.02
CA GLY A 48 16.34 0.31 -33.91
C GLY A 48 17.02 0.21 -35.31
N PRO A 49 17.04 1.33 -36.06
CA PRO A 49 16.51 2.65 -35.68
C PRO A 49 15.01 2.62 -35.41
N TRP A 50 14.55 3.46 -34.48
CA TRP A 50 13.16 3.50 -34.03
C TRP A 50 12.37 4.60 -34.76
N GLU A 51 11.28 4.20 -35.38
CA GLU A 51 10.20 5.07 -35.85
C GLU A 51 9.31 5.43 -34.64
N LEU A 52 9.09 6.73 -34.41
CA LEU A 52 8.19 7.21 -33.36
C LEU A 52 6.74 6.87 -33.70
N GLY A 53 5.96 6.47 -32.68
CA GLY A 53 4.51 6.36 -32.81
C GLY A 53 3.86 7.68 -33.21
N PRO A 54 2.90 7.67 -34.15
CA PRO A 54 2.29 8.89 -34.69
C PRO A 54 1.44 9.65 -33.68
N ASN A 55 0.98 8.98 -32.63
CA ASN A 55 0.12 9.54 -31.58
C ASN A 55 0.84 9.60 -30.23
N ASN A 56 2.17 9.69 -30.21
CA ASN A 56 2.90 9.79 -28.95
C ASN A 56 2.61 11.12 -28.21
N PRO A 57 2.51 11.13 -26.86
CA PRO A 57 2.51 9.95 -25.99
C PRO A 57 1.31 9.04 -26.28
N LEU A 58 1.57 7.73 -26.41
CA LEU A 58 0.56 6.71 -26.67
C LEU A 58 -0.60 6.80 -25.67
N TRP A 59 -0.27 7.09 -24.41
CA TRP A 59 -1.27 7.23 -23.36
C TRP A 59 -0.89 8.23 -22.29
N ARG A 60 -1.89 9.01 -21.81
CA ARG A 60 -1.80 9.86 -20.61
C ARG A 60 -3.17 10.27 -20.08
N ASN A 61 -3.47 9.95 -18.82
CA ASN A 61 -4.51 10.63 -18.04
C ASN A 61 -4.02 12.03 -17.59
N GLY A 62 -4.95 12.97 -17.49
CA GLY A 62 -4.70 14.34 -17.02
C GLY A 62 -4.88 14.47 -15.51
N VAL A 63 -4.49 15.63 -14.97
CA VAL A 63 -4.53 15.93 -13.53
C VAL A 63 -5.93 16.19 -12.96
N GLU A 64 -6.94 16.25 -13.83
CA GLU A 64 -8.35 16.41 -13.46
C GLU A 64 -9.14 15.10 -13.61
N ASP A 65 -8.51 14.04 -14.12
CA ASP A 65 -9.14 12.73 -14.25
C ASP A 65 -9.19 12.01 -12.88
N GLU A 66 -10.20 11.16 -12.67
CA GLU A 66 -10.36 10.38 -11.44
C GLU A 66 -9.26 9.33 -11.22
N VAL A 67 -8.64 8.89 -12.30
CA VAL A 67 -7.41 8.10 -12.30
C VAL A 67 -6.31 8.98 -12.87
N GLN A 68 -5.20 9.10 -12.14
CA GLN A 68 -4.08 9.96 -12.54
C GLN A 68 -2.77 9.16 -12.64
N ASN A 69 -1.72 9.82 -13.10
CA ASN A 69 -0.36 9.28 -13.21
C ASN A 69 -0.29 7.93 -13.96
N THR A 70 -1.11 7.76 -15.00
CA THR A 70 -1.19 6.50 -15.75
C THR A 70 0.01 6.31 -16.67
N GLY A 71 0.62 5.13 -16.66
CA GLY A 71 1.75 4.78 -17.53
C GLY A 71 2.37 3.46 -17.10
N HIS A 72 3.61 3.20 -17.51
CA HIS A 72 4.36 1.99 -17.18
C HIS A 72 3.61 0.75 -17.64
N ALA A 73 3.16 0.79 -18.89
CA ALA A 73 2.30 -0.22 -19.47
C ALA A 73 3.07 -1.50 -19.80
N ASP A 74 2.40 -2.63 -19.61
CA ASP A 74 2.77 -3.90 -20.23
C ASP A 74 1.57 -4.47 -20.97
N LEU A 75 1.82 -5.26 -22.02
CA LEU A 75 0.78 -5.72 -22.93
C LEU A 75 0.61 -7.23 -22.85
N VAL A 76 -0.63 -7.68 -22.96
CA VAL A 76 -0.96 -9.10 -22.96
C VAL A 76 -2.03 -9.40 -24.01
N GLU A 77 -1.81 -10.47 -24.76
CA GLU A 77 -2.83 -11.08 -25.62
C GLU A 77 -3.51 -12.21 -24.84
N ASP A 78 -4.85 -12.17 -24.76
CA ASP A 78 -5.60 -13.22 -24.09
C ASP A 78 -5.79 -14.46 -24.96
N THR A 79 -6.40 -15.50 -24.38
CA THR A 79 -6.64 -16.79 -25.07
C THR A 79 -7.59 -16.71 -26.27
N LYS A 80 -8.26 -15.59 -26.48
CA LYS A 80 -9.15 -15.32 -27.62
C LYS A 80 -8.52 -14.39 -28.66
N GLY A 81 -7.26 -13.99 -28.46
CA GLY A 81 -6.53 -13.08 -29.33
C GLY A 81 -6.87 -11.60 -29.12
N GLN A 82 -7.58 -11.26 -28.02
CA GLN A 82 -7.84 -9.86 -27.69
C GLN A 82 -6.63 -9.30 -26.95
N TRP A 83 -6.29 -8.05 -27.25
CA TRP A 83 -5.16 -7.38 -26.62
C TRP A 83 -5.62 -6.51 -25.45
N TRP A 84 -4.79 -6.49 -24.42
CA TRP A 84 -5.00 -5.73 -23.20
C TRP A 84 -3.71 -5.00 -22.82
N ALA A 85 -3.84 -3.87 -22.15
CA ALA A 85 -2.76 -3.18 -21.48
C ALA A 85 -3.00 -3.22 -19.97
N VAL A 86 -2.00 -3.67 -19.22
CA VAL A 86 -1.91 -3.41 -17.78
C VAL A 86 -1.11 -2.15 -17.58
N VAL A 87 -1.62 -1.21 -16.79
CA VAL A 87 -0.94 0.06 -16.48
C VAL A 87 -0.98 0.32 -14.99
N LEU A 88 -0.02 1.09 -14.48
CA LEU A 88 -0.19 1.68 -13.15
C LEU A 88 -1.04 2.95 -13.24
N GLY A 89 -1.65 3.34 -12.13
CA GLY A 89 -2.30 4.64 -11.94
C GLY A 89 -2.49 4.94 -10.46
N VAL A 90 -3.00 6.12 -10.12
CA VAL A 90 -3.35 6.49 -8.74
C VAL A 90 -4.79 6.99 -8.66
N ARG A 91 -5.44 6.77 -7.52
CA ARG A 91 -6.76 7.31 -7.18
C ARG A 91 -6.65 8.37 -6.09
N PRO A 92 -6.34 9.64 -6.45
CA PRO A 92 -6.28 10.72 -5.47
C PRO A 92 -7.69 11.04 -4.95
N SER A 93 -7.77 11.63 -3.76
CA SER A 93 -9.05 12.07 -3.19
C SER A 93 -9.24 13.57 -3.41
N ARG A 94 -10.44 13.98 -3.81
CA ARG A 94 -10.77 15.40 -3.99
C ARG A 94 -11.16 16.03 -2.65
N LYS A 95 -10.58 17.18 -2.33
CA LYS A 95 -10.91 17.99 -1.15
C LYS A 95 -11.11 19.44 -1.58
N GLY A 96 -12.37 19.84 -1.69
CA GLY A 96 -12.74 21.12 -2.31
C GLY A 96 -12.30 21.17 -3.77
N ASP A 97 -11.50 22.18 -4.11
CA ASP A 97 -10.99 22.42 -5.47
C ASP A 97 -9.58 21.85 -5.71
N THR A 98 -9.04 21.08 -4.75
CA THR A 98 -7.70 20.47 -4.85
C THR A 98 -7.73 18.96 -4.68
N TRP A 99 -6.78 18.28 -5.32
CA TRP A 99 -6.50 16.85 -5.13
C TRP A 99 -5.53 16.65 -3.96
N GLU A 100 -5.84 15.69 -3.09
CA GLU A 100 -4.90 15.13 -2.12
C GLU A 100 -4.25 13.86 -2.71
N ASP A 101 -2.98 13.64 -2.37
CA ASP A 101 -2.25 12.44 -2.79
C ASP A 101 -3.00 11.15 -2.43
N SER A 102 -2.90 10.17 -3.32
CA SER A 102 -3.53 8.87 -3.08
C SER A 102 -2.86 8.13 -1.92
N VAL A 103 -3.64 7.81 -0.89
CA VAL A 103 -3.19 6.97 0.22
C VAL A 103 -2.91 5.53 -0.21
N LEU A 104 -3.49 5.05 -1.32
CA LEU A 104 -3.36 3.65 -1.75
C LEU A 104 -2.04 3.38 -2.48
N GLY A 105 -1.29 4.44 -2.81
CA GLY A 105 -0.14 4.36 -3.69
C GLY A 105 -0.55 4.09 -5.13
N ARG A 106 0.37 3.55 -5.93
CA ARG A 106 0.12 3.18 -7.32
C ARG A 106 -0.60 1.83 -7.38
N GLU A 107 -1.70 1.80 -8.10
CA GLU A 107 -2.58 0.66 -8.29
C GLU A 107 -2.50 0.16 -9.74
N THR A 108 -2.95 -1.06 -9.99
CA THR A 108 -2.93 -1.68 -11.32
C THR A 108 -4.30 -1.56 -11.98
N PHE A 109 -4.31 -1.10 -13.22
CA PHE A 109 -5.49 -0.99 -14.07
C PHE A 109 -5.32 -1.91 -15.29
N LEU A 110 -6.43 -2.42 -15.81
CA LEU A 110 -6.49 -3.26 -17.01
C LEU A 110 -7.46 -2.62 -17.99
N VAL A 111 -7.01 -2.35 -19.21
CA VAL A 111 -7.81 -1.71 -20.27
C VAL A 111 -7.64 -2.42 -21.60
N PRO A 112 -8.67 -2.41 -22.48
CA PRO A 112 -8.55 -2.99 -23.81
C PRO A 112 -7.50 -2.25 -24.65
N LEU A 113 -6.83 -2.99 -25.53
CA LEU A 113 -5.90 -2.45 -26.50
C LEU A 113 -6.28 -2.95 -27.90
N GLU A 114 -6.31 -2.04 -28.86
CA GLU A 114 -6.59 -2.35 -30.25
C GLU A 114 -5.37 -2.04 -31.13
N TRP A 115 -5.27 -2.68 -32.29
CA TRP A 115 -4.22 -2.42 -33.26
C TRP A 115 -4.83 -1.82 -34.53
N LYS A 116 -4.41 -0.61 -34.88
CA LYS A 116 -4.83 0.10 -36.09
C LYS A 116 -3.59 0.51 -36.89
N ASP A 117 -3.53 0.12 -38.15
CA ASP A 117 -2.39 0.42 -39.04
C ASP A 117 -1.03 0.02 -38.43
N ASP A 118 -1.00 -1.13 -37.74
CA ASP A 118 0.14 -1.65 -36.96
C ASP A 118 0.63 -0.72 -35.84
N TRP A 119 -0.25 0.11 -35.29
CA TRP A 119 -0.02 0.89 -34.06
C TRP A 119 -1.04 0.55 -32.98
N PRO A 120 -0.63 0.49 -31.70
CA PRO A 120 -1.55 0.24 -30.61
C PRO A 120 -2.43 1.47 -30.34
N VAL A 121 -3.65 1.21 -29.86
CA VAL A 121 -4.60 2.21 -29.38
C VAL A 121 -5.11 1.73 -28.03
N ILE A 122 -4.69 2.41 -26.95
CA ILE A 122 -5.08 2.07 -25.58
C ILE A 122 -6.49 2.61 -25.32
N ASN A 123 -7.36 1.75 -24.77
CA ASN A 123 -8.71 2.09 -24.32
C ASN A 123 -9.56 2.85 -25.36
N GLY A 124 -9.38 2.55 -26.66
CA GLY A 124 -10.05 3.28 -27.75
C GLY A 124 -9.70 4.78 -27.83
N GLY A 125 -8.64 5.23 -27.15
CA GLY A 125 -8.28 6.63 -27.01
C GLY A 125 -9.03 7.38 -25.89
N HIS A 126 -9.91 6.70 -25.14
CA HIS A 126 -10.66 7.28 -24.03
C HIS A 126 -9.91 7.19 -22.71
N LYS A 127 -10.09 8.19 -21.83
CA LYS A 127 -9.46 8.25 -20.50
C LYS A 127 -9.70 6.96 -19.71
N ILE A 128 -8.69 6.51 -18.97
CA ILE A 128 -8.84 5.38 -18.05
C ILE A 128 -9.63 5.87 -16.85
N THR A 129 -10.73 5.19 -16.56
CA THR A 129 -11.67 5.49 -15.49
C THR A 129 -11.77 4.31 -14.52
N LEU A 130 -12.32 4.54 -13.33
CA LEU A 130 -12.57 3.48 -12.35
C LEU A 130 -13.51 2.41 -12.88
N ASN A 131 -14.49 2.84 -13.69
CA ASN A 131 -15.39 1.97 -14.42
C ASN A 131 -14.90 1.88 -15.87
N SER A 132 -14.23 0.78 -16.21
CA SER A 132 -13.81 0.48 -17.57
C SER A 132 -14.68 -0.63 -18.18
N HIS A 133 -14.93 -0.56 -19.48
CA HIS A 133 -15.74 -1.53 -20.20
C HIS A 133 -14.91 -2.20 -21.29
N GLY A 134 -15.14 -3.49 -21.53
CA GLY A 134 -14.42 -4.25 -22.55
C GLY A 134 -15.08 -5.60 -22.80
N PRO A 135 -15.03 -6.11 -24.05
CA PRO A 135 -15.57 -7.42 -24.38
C PRO A 135 -14.81 -8.52 -23.63
N GLY A 136 -15.54 -9.39 -22.92
CA GLY A 136 -14.95 -10.55 -22.24
C GLY A 136 -14.26 -10.23 -20.91
N LEU A 137 -14.47 -9.04 -20.33
CA LEU A 137 -14.00 -8.74 -18.97
C LEU A 137 -14.60 -9.72 -17.96
N TYR A 138 -13.74 -10.36 -17.19
CA TYR A 138 -14.16 -11.17 -16.05
C TYR A 138 -14.50 -10.24 -14.88
N GLU A 139 -15.73 -10.34 -14.40
CA GLU A 139 -16.14 -9.63 -13.18
C GLU A 139 -15.64 -10.39 -11.96
N PHE A 140 -14.54 -9.90 -11.38
CA PHE A 140 -14.03 -10.44 -10.13
C PHE A 140 -14.70 -9.74 -8.96
N ASN A 141 -15.59 -10.46 -8.27
CA ASN A 141 -16.15 -10.02 -7.01
C ASN A 141 -15.05 -9.97 -5.95
N THR A 142 -14.47 -8.78 -5.77
CA THR A 142 -13.44 -8.56 -4.75
C THR A 142 -14.11 -8.57 -3.37
N PRO A 143 -13.62 -9.35 -2.40
CA PRO A 143 -14.13 -9.31 -1.05
C PRO A 143 -14.04 -7.89 -0.48
N VAL A 144 -15.18 -7.35 -0.06
CA VAL A 144 -15.25 -6.03 0.60
C VAL A 144 -14.71 -6.05 2.03
N SER A 145 -14.59 -7.25 2.60
CA SER A 145 -13.99 -7.48 3.91
C SER A 145 -12.96 -8.62 3.84
N TRP A 146 -12.05 -8.60 4.80
CA TRP A 146 -11.04 -9.63 4.98
C TRP A 146 -10.78 -9.81 6.47
N ARG A 147 -10.59 -11.05 6.90
CA ARG A 147 -10.29 -11.37 8.30
C ARG A 147 -9.33 -12.54 8.35
N ASP A 148 -8.30 -12.42 9.17
CA ASP A 148 -7.37 -13.48 9.51
C ASP A 148 -7.50 -13.76 11.01
N GLU A 149 -7.97 -14.97 11.34
CA GLU A 149 -8.15 -15.46 12.72
C GLU A 149 -6.91 -16.21 13.24
N PHE A 150 -5.85 -16.31 12.41
CA PHE A 150 -4.60 -16.99 12.75
C PHE A 150 -4.79 -18.45 13.22
N SER A 151 -5.79 -19.13 12.65
CA SER A 151 -6.09 -20.53 12.95
C SER A 151 -5.27 -21.52 12.10
N ASP A 152 -4.74 -21.06 10.96
CA ASP A 152 -3.81 -21.83 10.14
C ASP A 152 -2.39 -21.75 10.73
N PRO A 153 -1.63 -22.86 10.84
CA PRO A 153 -0.23 -22.83 11.28
C PRO A 153 0.71 -22.10 10.31
N GLN A 154 0.27 -21.80 9.07
CA GLN A 154 0.98 -21.01 8.08
C GLN A 154 0.41 -19.60 7.97
N MET A 155 1.29 -18.62 7.82
CA MET A 155 0.89 -17.23 7.64
C MET A 155 0.13 -17.08 6.31
N GLN A 156 -1.04 -16.43 6.36
CA GLN A 156 -1.84 -16.18 5.17
C GLN A 156 -1.07 -15.35 4.13
N VAL A 157 -1.29 -15.63 2.84
CA VAL A 157 -0.77 -14.80 1.75
C VAL A 157 -1.30 -13.36 1.85
N GLY A 158 -0.40 -12.39 1.63
CA GLY A 158 -0.71 -10.95 1.64
C GLY A 158 -0.23 -10.20 2.88
N TRP A 159 0.38 -10.89 3.84
CA TRP A 159 1.20 -10.26 4.88
C TRP A 159 2.59 -9.91 4.35
N TYR A 160 3.04 -8.69 4.66
CA TYR A 160 4.34 -8.14 4.31
C TYR A 160 5.18 -7.90 5.56
N ARG A 161 6.49 -8.00 5.39
CA ARG A 161 7.49 -7.67 6.40
C ARG A 161 8.27 -6.44 5.95
N LYS A 162 8.63 -5.56 6.88
CA LYS A 162 9.60 -4.50 6.61
C LYS A 162 11.00 -5.09 6.64
N ASN A 163 11.67 -5.10 5.49
CA ASN A 163 12.98 -5.72 5.30
C ASN A 163 12.98 -7.22 5.68
N THR A 164 14.16 -7.85 5.68
CA THR A 164 14.33 -9.26 6.01
C THR A 164 14.67 -9.43 7.50
N PRO A 165 13.88 -10.16 8.29
CA PRO A 165 14.23 -10.47 9.67
C PRO A 165 15.40 -11.46 9.74
N PHE A 166 16.32 -11.25 10.70
CA PHE A 166 17.45 -12.16 10.94
C PHE A 166 17.12 -13.33 11.87
N VAL A 167 15.98 -13.24 12.56
CA VAL A 167 15.51 -14.24 13.53
C VAL A 167 14.04 -14.50 13.29
N ASN A 168 13.56 -15.69 13.66
CA ASN A 168 12.12 -15.91 13.73
C ASN A 168 11.56 -15.12 14.92
N ASP A 169 10.70 -14.13 14.65
CA ASP A 169 10.15 -13.22 15.64
C ASP A 169 8.62 -13.32 15.78
N TYR A 170 8.05 -14.43 15.30
CA TYR A 170 6.63 -14.73 15.45
C TYR A 170 6.35 -16.24 15.55
N SER A 171 5.13 -16.57 15.98
CA SER A 171 4.60 -17.93 15.98
C SER A 171 3.09 -17.94 15.80
N LEU A 172 2.59 -18.92 15.04
CA LEU A 172 1.15 -19.23 14.91
C LEU A 172 0.76 -20.49 15.71
N THR A 173 1.75 -21.17 16.32
CA THR A 173 1.57 -22.48 16.96
C THR A 173 1.88 -22.47 18.45
N GLU A 174 2.67 -21.51 18.95
CA GLU A 174 2.94 -21.37 20.39
C GLU A 174 1.68 -21.08 21.20
N ARG A 175 0.71 -20.40 20.58
CA ARG A 175 -0.63 -20.17 21.11
C ARG A 175 -1.62 -20.34 19.94
N PRO A 176 -2.25 -21.51 19.79
CA PRO A 176 -3.17 -21.77 18.68
C PRO A 176 -4.29 -20.72 18.58
N ASN A 177 -4.63 -20.31 17.35
CA ASN A 177 -5.59 -19.23 17.03
C ASN A 177 -5.11 -17.82 17.44
N TYR A 178 -3.80 -17.62 17.48
CA TYR A 178 -3.19 -16.31 17.70
C TYR A 178 -1.95 -16.15 16.84
N LEU A 179 -1.74 -14.94 16.33
CA LEU A 179 -0.42 -14.49 15.92
C LEU A 179 0.31 -13.97 17.16
N ARG A 180 1.34 -14.71 17.59
CA ARG A 180 2.26 -14.26 18.64
C ARG A 180 3.43 -13.54 18.01
N LEU A 181 3.72 -12.32 18.48
CA LEU A 181 4.91 -11.55 18.11
C LEU A 181 5.90 -11.47 19.29
N HIS A 182 7.18 -11.68 18.99
CA HIS A 182 8.30 -11.51 19.90
C HIS A 182 9.05 -10.22 19.56
N GLY A 183 8.65 -9.10 20.18
CA GLY A 183 9.17 -7.78 19.83
C GLY A 183 10.69 -7.67 19.90
N GLY A 184 11.33 -7.35 18.77
CA GLY A 184 12.76 -7.06 18.69
C GLY A 184 13.16 -5.68 19.26
N PRO A 185 14.46 -5.32 19.23
CA PRO A 185 14.99 -4.08 19.79
C PRO A 185 14.75 -2.83 18.91
N TYR A 186 14.16 -3.00 17.73
CA TYR A 186 13.94 -1.94 16.76
C TYR A 186 12.50 -1.46 16.83
N ASN A 187 12.32 -0.18 17.16
CA ASN A 187 11.02 0.47 17.07
C ASN A 187 10.67 0.81 15.61
N LEU A 188 9.47 1.36 15.41
CA LEU A 188 8.91 1.67 14.10
C LEU A 188 9.71 2.71 13.30
N SER A 189 10.42 3.63 13.98
CA SER A 189 11.23 4.66 13.30
C SER A 189 12.62 4.21 12.85
N VAL A 190 13.02 2.98 13.16
CA VAL A 190 14.36 2.49 12.78
C VAL A 190 14.34 1.98 11.32
N PRO A 191 15.33 2.35 10.48
CA PRO A 191 15.48 1.82 9.12
C PRO A 191 15.98 0.36 9.08
N ALA A 192 15.56 -0.49 10.03
CA ALA A 192 15.90 -1.91 10.15
C ALA A 192 14.66 -2.80 9.91
N SER A 193 14.66 -4.03 10.43
CA SER A 193 13.51 -4.95 10.42
C SER A 193 12.85 -5.02 11.81
N PRO A 194 11.96 -4.07 12.17
CA PRO A 194 11.12 -4.21 13.36
C PRO A 194 10.19 -5.43 13.23
N THR A 195 9.74 -5.97 14.36
CA THR A 195 8.76 -7.07 14.37
C THR A 195 7.39 -6.50 14.04
N MET A 196 7.08 -6.46 12.75
CA MET A 196 5.83 -5.95 12.21
C MET A 196 5.33 -6.83 11.06
N PHE A 197 4.01 -6.96 10.97
CA PHE A 197 3.31 -7.60 9.86
C PHE A 197 2.35 -6.59 9.28
N LEU A 198 2.52 -6.29 7.99
CA LEU A 198 1.82 -5.24 7.28
C LEU A 198 0.91 -5.84 6.20
N ARG A 199 -0.21 -5.20 5.93
CA ARG A 199 -1.10 -5.51 4.81
C ARG A 199 -1.45 -4.21 4.10
N LYS A 200 -1.50 -4.23 2.77
CA LYS A 200 -1.85 -3.06 1.97
C LYS A 200 -3.28 -2.61 2.30
N GLN A 201 -3.47 -1.30 2.45
CA GLN A 201 -4.80 -0.72 2.38
C GLN A 201 -5.31 -0.83 0.94
N THR A 202 -6.49 -1.38 0.74
CA THR A 202 -7.07 -1.63 -0.60
C THR A 202 -8.32 -0.80 -0.89
N HIS A 203 -8.86 -0.14 0.14
CA HIS A 203 -10.06 0.68 0.06
C HIS A 203 -9.79 2.04 0.71
N LEU A 204 -10.37 3.11 0.15
CA LEU A 204 -10.27 4.45 0.72
C LEU A 204 -11.03 4.57 2.05
N VAL A 205 -12.21 3.95 2.10
CA VAL A 205 -13.06 3.89 3.29
C VAL A 205 -13.10 2.45 3.78
N CYS A 206 -12.52 2.20 4.94
CA CYS A 206 -12.54 0.90 5.61
C CYS A 206 -12.21 1.06 7.08
N ARG A 207 -12.53 0.05 7.89
CA ARG A 207 -12.06 -0.06 9.27
C ARG A 207 -11.08 -1.23 9.39
N TRP A 208 -9.91 -0.94 9.96
CA TRP A 208 -8.97 -1.95 10.42
C TRP A 208 -9.17 -2.23 11.90
N GLU A 209 -9.21 -3.50 12.27
CA GLU A 209 -9.40 -3.91 13.66
C GLU A 209 -8.52 -5.12 14.01
N THR A 210 -8.02 -5.13 15.25
CA THR A 210 -7.32 -6.28 15.83
C THR A 210 -7.57 -6.34 17.33
N ARG A 211 -7.43 -7.52 17.93
CA ARG A 211 -7.53 -7.69 19.38
C ARG A 211 -6.23 -8.22 19.97
N LEU A 212 -5.63 -7.42 20.83
CA LEU A 212 -4.29 -7.60 21.38
C LEU A 212 -4.33 -8.00 22.86
N SER A 213 -3.71 -9.13 23.19
CA SER A 213 -3.34 -9.51 24.54
C SER A 213 -1.84 -9.27 24.74
N PHE A 214 -1.50 -8.26 25.53
CA PHE A 214 -0.12 -7.86 25.80
C PHE A 214 0.06 -7.43 27.25
N GLN A 215 1.05 -8.02 27.93
CA GLN A 215 1.40 -7.73 29.32
C GLN A 215 2.85 -7.26 29.39
N PRO A 216 3.14 -6.00 29.00
CA PRO A 216 4.51 -5.51 29.02
C PRO A 216 5.07 -5.59 30.44
N THR A 217 6.34 -5.98 30.57
CA THR A 217 7.03 -6.06 31.87
C THR A 217 7.84 -4.82 32.19
N VAL A 218 8.25 -4.07 31.16
CA VAL A 218 9.05 -2.84 31.24
C VAL A 218 8.47 -1.74 30.34
N GLY A 219 8.75 -0.47 30.65
CA GLY A 219 8.09 0.69 30.02
C GLY A 219 8.58 1.01 28.61
N GLU A 220 9.70 0.45 28.21
CA GLU A 220 10.33 0.58 26.88
C GLU A 220 9.71 -0.38 25.84
N THR A 221 8.72 -1.19 26.23
CA THR A 221 8.07 -2.16 25.35
C THR A 221 6.69 -1.68 24.93
N GLU A 222 6.33 -1.99 23.69
CA GLU A 222 5.06 -1.61 23.09
C GLU A 222 4.63 -2.66 22.07
N ALA A 223 3.34 -2.94 22.02
CA ALA A 223 2.73 -3.71 20.95
C ALA A 223 1.38 -3.09 20.57
N GLY A 224 1.02 -3.16 19.30
CA GLY A 224 -0.15 -2.44 18.81
C GLY A 224 -0.41 -2.61 17.33
N THR A 225 -1.15 -1.64 16.78
CA THR A 225 -1.43 -1.53 15.36
C THR A 225 -0.92 -0.21 14.78
N VAL A 226 -0.51 -0.24 13.52
CA VAL A 226 0.13 0.90 12.83
C VAL A 226 -0.54 1.16 11.49
N VAL A 227 -0.63 2.44 11.13
CA VAL A 227 -0.83 2.96 9.78
C VAL A 227 0.54 3.41 9.29
N TRP A 228 1.06 2.75 8.26
CA TRP A 228 2.46 2.76 7.88
C TRP A 228 2.65 3.16 6.42
N LEU A 229 3.44 4.20 6.18
CA LEU A 229 3.99 4.50 4.85
C LEU A 229 5.45 4.09 4.78
N ASN A 230 6.25 4.66 5.67
CA ASN A 230 7.68 4.41 5.79
C ASN A 230 8.14 4.72 7.24
N TYR A 231 9.44 4.59 7.54
CA TYR A 231 9.96 4.76 8.90
C TYR A 231 10.07 6.23 9.36
N PHE A 232 9.87 7.21 8.46
CA PHE A 232 9.69 8.62 8.80
C PHE A 232 8.22 8.97 9.02
N THR A 233 7.32 8.36 8.25
CA THR A 233 5.88 8.70 8.21
C THR A 233 5.04 7.48 8.58
N TYR A 234 4.58 7.43 9.83
CA TYR A 234 3.64 6.42 10.34
C TYR A 234 2.87 6.97 11.55
N SER A 235 1.69 6.40 11.79
CA SER A 235 0.89 6.65 13.00
C SER A 235 0.57 5.32 13.67
N SER A 236 0.69 5.23 14.99
CA SER A 236 0.45 3.97 15.72
C SER A 236 -0.39 4.17 16.97
N ILE A 237 -1.13 3.11 17.33
CA ILE A 237 -1.78 2.98 18.63
C ILE A 237 -1.35 1.64 19.26
N GLY A 238 -0.84 1.69 20.49
CA GLY A 238 -0.28 0.50 21.15
C GLY A 238 -0.34 0.55 22.67
N ILE A 239 -0.19 -0.61 23.29
CA ILE A 239 -0.20 -0.80 24.74
C ILE A 239 1.24 -0.70 25.26
N ARG A 240 1.43 0.12 26.29
CA ARG A 240 2.66 0.20 27.11
C ARG A 240 2.32 0.07 28.59
N LYS A 241 3.33 0.16 29.46
CA LYS A 241 3.13 0.32 30.91
C LYS A 241 4.10 1.30 31.54
N ASP A 242 3.77 1.70 32.76
CA ASP A 242 4.71 2.31 33.71
C ASP A 242 4.40 1.82 35.14
N SER A 243 4.82 2.58 36.16
CA SER A 243 4.59 2.27 37.57
C SER A 243 3.12 2.28 38.00
N LYS A 244 2.23 2.93 37.24
CA LYS A 244 0.79 3.03 37.53
C LYS A 244 -0.06 2.01 36.76
N GLY A 245 0.56 1.13 35.98
CA GLY A 245 -0.14 0.10 35.20
C GLY A 245 -0.05 0.32 33.69
N ARG A 246 -0.94 -0.33 32.94
CA ARG A 246 -0.96 -0.25 31.46
C ARG A 246 -1.61 1.05 30.98
N PHE A 247 -1.22 1.47 29.78
CA PHE A 247 -1.82 2.60 29.10
C PHE A 247 -1.76 2.39 27.58
N ILE A 248 -2.68 3.01 26.86
CA ILE A 248 -2.65 3.14 25.41
C ILE A 248 -1.86 4.40 25.06
N ARG A 249 -0.93 4.27 24.11
CA ARG A 249 -0.22 5.37 23.48
C ARG A 249 -0.65 5.48 22.03
N PHE A 250 -1.13 6.65 21.64
CA PHE A 250 -1.27 7.06 20.25
C PHE A 250 -0.09 7.97 19.87
N ARG A 251 0.62 7.58 18.81
CA ARG A 251 1.69 8.37 18.21
C ARG A 251 1.23 8.76 16.79
N PRO A 252 0.87 10.03 16.54
CA PRO A 252 0.56 10.47 15.19
C PRO A 252 1.84 10.69 14.35
N SER A 253 1.71 10.65 13.03
CA SER A 253 2.76 11.07 12.09
C SER A 253 3.02 12.58 12.16
N GLU A 254 2.03 13.35 12.60
CA GLU A 254 2.10 14.79 12.84
C GLU A 254 1.38 15.16 14.14
N GLY A 255 2.04 15.94 15.00
CA GLY A 255 1.49 16.37 16.30
C GLY A 255 2.04 15.60 17.50
N ASP A 256 1.40 15.81 18.65
CA ASP A 256 1.88 15.30 19.93
C ASP A 256 1.37 13.89 20.24
N ILE A 257 2.18 13.13 20.98
CA ILE A 257 1.80 11.82 21.52
C ILE A 257 0.68 12.00 22.55
N VAL A 258 -0.35 11.15 22.45
CA VAL A 258 -1.47 11.11 23.40
C VAL A 258 -1.46 9.77 24.14
N GLU A 259 -1.62 9.81 25.46
CA GLU A 259 -1.65 8.62 26.29
C GLU A 259 -2.92 8.58 27.14
N ARG A 260 -3.52 7.39 27.28
CA ARG A 260 -4.68 7.16 28.14
C ARG A 260 -4.52 5.89 28.96
N ARG A 261 -4.90 5.95 30.24
CA ARG A 261 -4.88 4.78 31.12
C ARG A 261 -5.92 3.77 30.67
N LEU A 262 -5.53 2.50 30.73
CA LEU A 262 -6.46 1.39 30.60
C LEU A 262 -7.05 1.10 31.97
N GLY A 263 -8.37 0.90 32.03
CA GLY A 263 -9.08 0.41 33.21
C GLY A 263 -9.03 -1.13 33.34
N THR A 264 -8.65 -1.84 32.28
CA THR A 264 -8.53 -3.30 32.26
C THR A 264 -7.08 -3.80 32.20
N ASP A 265 -6.88 -5.01 32.71
CA ASP A 265 -5.68 -5.83 32.53
C ASP A 265 -5.88 -6.95 31.47
N THR A 266 -7.01 -6.98 30.76
CA THR A 266 -7.31 -8.00 29.73
C THR A 266 -6.82 -7.60 28.33
N ALA A 267 -7.20 -8.39 27.32
CA ALA A 267 -7.02 -8.00 25.92
C ALA A 267 -7.80 -6.72 25.58
N VAL A 268 -7.27 -5.93 24.66
CA VAL A 268 -7.83 -4.66 24.17
C VAL A 268 -8.03 -4.77 22.66
N THR A 269 -9.16 -4.30 22.15
CA THR A 269 -9.39 -4.17 20.71
C THR A 269 -8.84 -2.83 20.25
N LEU A 270 -8.00 -2.82 19.23
CA LEU A 270 -7.44 -1.62 18.60
C LEU A 270 -8.08 -1.46 17.23
N THR A 271 -8.52 -0.23 16.91
CA THR A 271 -9.22 0.07 15.66
C THR A 271 -8.68 1.32 14.99
N VAL A 272 -8.71 1.32 13.66
CA VAL A 272 -8.41 2.47 12.82
C VAL A 272 -9.52 2.65 11.78
N ASP A 273 -10.20 3.80 11.81
CA ASP A 273 -11.09 4.21 10.72
C ASP A 273 -10.29 4.93 9.66
N CYS A 274 -10.36 4.43 8.42
CA CYS A 274 -9.72 5.02 7.24
C CYS A 274 -10.80 5.71 6.40
N GLY A 275 -10.52 6.92 5.92
CA GLY A 275 -11.45 7.69 5.09
C GLY A 275 -10.86 9.05 4.70
N SER A 276 -11.55 10.14 5.06
CA SER A 276 -11.02 11.50 4.91
C SER A 276 -9.84 11.81 5.86
N GLU A 277 -9.69 10.98 6.89
CA GLU A 277 -8.59 10.97 7.84
C GLU A 277 -8.44 9.55 8.40
N TYR A 278 -7.34 9.29 9.11
CA TYR A 278 -7.16 8.08 9.91
C TYR A 278 -7.50 8.38 11.37
N ARG A 279 -8.55 7.76 11.92
CA ARG A 279 -8.94 7.91 13.33
C ARG A 279 -8.55 6.66 14.11
N PHE A 280 -7.92 6.85 15.26
CA PHE A 280 -7.41 5.77 16.10
C PHE A 280 -8.25 5.65 17.35
N GLY A 281 -8.65 4.42 17.67
CA GLY A 281 -9.45 4.13 18.85
C GLY A 281 -9.18 2.76 19.43
N TYR A 282 -9.74 2.52 20.61
CA TYR A 282 -9.65 1.25 21.30
C TYR A 282 -10.93 0.91 22.06
N LEU A 283 -11.14 -0.37 22.36
CA LEU A 283 -12.22 -0.85 23.24
C LEU A 283 -11.63 -1.72 24.34
N GLU A 284 -12.10 -1.52 25.57
CA GLU A 284 -11.68 -2.32 26.73
C GLU A 284 -12.68 -3.44 27.02
N GLY A 285 -12.18 -4.67 27.24
CA GLY A 285 -13.01 -5.79 27.69
C GLY A 285 -14.12 -6.17 26.69
N THR A 286 -15.38 -5.92 27.06
CA THR A 286 -16.59 -6.20 26.28
C THR A 286 -17.39 -4.93 25.99
N GLU A 287 -16.76 -3.76 26.07
CA GLU A 287 -17.38 -2.50 25.71
C GLU A 287 -17.81 -2.48 24.24
N SER A 288 -18.90 -1.75 23.96
CA SER A 288 -19.40 -1.52 22.60
C SER A 288 -18.89 -0.21 21.99
N ASP A 289 -18.57 0.77 22.84
CA ASP A 289 -18.23 2.12 22.40
C ASP A 289 -16.72 2.28 22.22
N ILE A 290 -16.32 2.90 21.12
CA ILE A 290 -14.91 3.12 20.79
C ILE A 290 -14.40 4.36 21.53
N HIS A 291 -13.33 4.19 22.30
CA HIS A 291 -12.56 5.30 22.87
C HIS A 291 -11.63 5.87 21.80
N TRP A 292 -12.08 6.91 21.10
CA TRP A 292 -11.24 7.64 20.15
C TRP A 292 -10.15 8.43 20.88
N ILE A 293 -8.89 8.21 20.50
CA ILE A 293 -7.72 8.82 21.15
C ILE A 293 -7.07 9.92 20.30
N GLY A 294 -7.23 9.85 18.97
CA GLY A 294 -6.73 10.89 18.05
C GLY A 294 -6.95 10.54 16.58
N SER A 295 -6.55 11.45 15.69
CA SER A 295 -6.59 11.25 14.25
C SER A 295 -5.40 11.93 13.54
N VAL A 296 -5.15 11.54 12.28
CA VAL A 296 -4.24 12.25 11.36
C VAL A 296 -4.90 12.43 10.00
N SER A 297 -4.64 13.56 9.34
CA SER A 297 -5.12 13.79 7.98
C SER A 297 -4.43 12.87 6.97
N ASN A 298 -5.04 12.70 5.80
CA ASN A 298 -4.41 11.97 4.69
C ASN A 298 -3.08 12.63 4.27
N SER A 299 -3.02 13.97 4.21
CA SER A 299 -1.79 14.71 3.89
C SER A 299 -0.64 14.45 4.88
N ALA A 300 -0.95 14.35 6.17
CA ALA A 300 0.05 14.03 7.20
C ALA A 300 0.46 12.54 7.15
N ALA A 301 -0.45 11.66 6.73
CA ALA A 301 -0.17 10.23 6.58
C ALA A 301 0.66 9.93 5.32
N THR A 302 0.54 10.74 4.26
CA THR A 302 1.26 10.58 2.98
C THR A 302 2.52 11.45 2.85
N ALA A 303 2.87 12.20 3.89
CA ALA A 303 4.00 13.13 3.87
C ALA A 303 5.30 12.47 3.36
N ALA A 304 5.96 13.15 2.42
CA ALA A 304 7.21 12.70 1.82
C ALA A 304 8.34 12.61 2.86
N PRO A 305 9.27 11.64 2.71
CA PRO A 305 10.46 11.61 3.54
C PRO A 305 11.36 12.83 3.24
N PRO A 306 12.29 13.18 4.15
CA PRO A 306 13.21 14.31 3.94
C PRO A 306 14.11 14.17 2.70
N VAL A 307 14.34 12.94 2.24
CA VAL A 307 15.15 12.63 1.06
C VAL A 307 14.46 11.51 0.28
N GLY A 308 14.34 11.68 -1.04
CA GLY A 308 13.72 10.72 -1.95
C GLY A 308 12.22 10.95 -2.13
N ALA A 309 11.53 9.93 -2.63
CA ALA A 309 10.09 9.95 -2.91
C ALA A 309 9.42 8.66 -2.42
N ASN A 310 8.10 8.71 -2.22
CA ASN A 310 7.31 7.55 -1.85
C ASN A 310 6.89 6.79 -3.11
N PHE A 311 7.27 5.51 -3.20
CA PHE A 311 6.84 4.60 -4.28
C PHE A 311 5.92 3.48 -3.77
N THR A 312 5.44 3.62 -2.54
CA THR A 312 4.55 2.71 -1.81
C THR A 312 3.19 3.37 -1.54
N GLY A 313 2.23 2.60 -1.04
CA GLY A 313 0.98 3.09 -0.48
C GLY A 313 0.88 2.77 1.01
N MET A 314 -0.17 3.26 1.64
CA MET A 314 -0.45 3.01 3.06
C MET A 314 -0.67 1.52 3.31
N MET A 315 -0.07 1.06 4.39
CA MET A 315 -0.27 -0.28 4.93
C MET A 315 -0.80 -0.19 6.35
N LEU A 316 -1.62 -1.16 6.75
CA LEU A 316 -2.05 -1.33 8.13
C LEU A 316 -1.43 -2.61 8.67
N GLY A 317 -1.12 -2.64 9.95
CA GLY A 317 -0.41 -3.80 10.45
C GLY A 317 -0.27 -3.89 11.95
N LEU A 318 0.22 -5.04 12.35
CA LEU A 318 0.44 -5.44 13.73
C LEU A 318 1.93 -5.29 14.03
N TYR A 319 2.28 -4.84 15.24
CA TYR A 319 3.68 -4.74 15.63
C TYR A 319 3.90 -5.05 17.10
N ALA A 320 5.15 -5.40 17.42
CA ALA A 320 5.68 -5.42 18.77
C ALA A 320 7.15 -4.99 18.76
N PHE A 321 7.59 -4.21 19.75
CA PHE A 321 9.00 -3.87 19.91
C PHE A 321 9.35 -3.63 21.38
N GLY A 322 10.66 -3.67 21.67
CA GLY A 322 11.26 -2.97 22.79
C GLY A 322 12.26 -1.93 22.29
N GLU A 323 12.32 -0.78 22.94
CA GLU A 323 13.25 0.29 22.54
C GLU A 323 14.67 -0.08 22.97
N ARG A 324 15.51 -0.48 22.00
CA ARG A 324 16.91 -0.90 22.20
C ARG A 324 17.08 -2.17 23.06
N GLN A 325 16.00 -2.89 23.32
CA GLN A 325 15.99 -4.16 24.04
C GLN A 325 14.87 -5.06 23.51
N ARG A 326 14.98 -6.38 23.70
CA ARG A 326 13.91 -7.30 23.31
C ARG A 326 12.72 -7.19 24.25
N CYS A 327 11.53 -7.39 23.71
CA CYS A 327 10.33 -7.59 24.51
C CYS A 327 10.32 -9.04 25.05
N LEU A 328 10.31 -9.20 26.37
CA LEU A 328 10.20 -10.51 27.02
C LEU A 328 8.75 -11.01 27.10
N ALA A 329 7.79 -10.09 27.08
CA ALA A 329 6.37 -10.41 27.04
C ALA A 329 5.94 -10.62 25.58
N PRO A 330 5.28 -11.74 25.22
CA PRO A 330 4.73 -11.90 23.89
C PRO A 330 3.52 -10.98 23.69
N ALA A 331 3.36 -10.49 22.46
CA ALA A 331 2.16 -9.80 22.01
C ALA A 331 1.30 -10.77 21.20
N ASP A 332 0.14 -11.15 21.74
CA ASP A 332 -0.74 -12.14 21.13
C ASP A 332 -1.95 -11.44 20.50
N PHE A 333 -2.07 -11.54 19.17
CA PHE A 333 -3.18 -10.99 18.39
C PHE A 333 -4.14 -12.12 18.03
N SER A 334 -5.43 -12.02 18.38
CA SER A 334 -6.41 -13.07 18.06
C SER A 334 -6.98 -12.98 16.65
N TYR A 335 -6.95 -11.80 16.04
CA TYR A 335 -7.35 -11.60 14.64
C TYR A 335 -6.80 -10.29 14.09
N ALA A 336 -6.82 -10.16 12.77
CA ALA A 336 -6.76 -8.88 12.06
C ALA A 336 -7.89 -8.82 11.02
N GLU A 337 -8.52 -7.66 10.88
CA GLU A 337 -9.70 -7.50 10.03
C GLU A 337 -9.69 -6.18 9.26
N PHE A 338 -10.16 -6.23 8.02
CA PHE A 338 -10.63 -5.13 7.20
C PHE A 338 -12.14 -5.28 6.97
N ARG A 339 -12.92 -4.23 7.20
CA ARG A 339 -14.36 -4.20 6.92
C ARG A 339 -14.85 -2.85 6.41
#